data_AF-A0A8B7E383-F1
#
_entry.id   AF-A0A8B7E383-F1
#
_cell.length_a   1.000
_cell.length_b   1.000
_cell.length_c   1.000
_cell.angle_alpha   90.00
_cell.angle_beta   90.00
_cell.angle_gamma   90.00
#
_symmetry.space_group_name_H-M   'P 1'
#
loop_
_entity.id
_entity.type
_entity.pdbx_description
1 polymer ?
#
loop_
_entity_poly.entity_id
_entity_poly.type
_entity_poly.pdbx_seq_one_letter_code
_entity_poly.pdbx_strand_id
1 'polypeptide(L)'
;MLSETIKKVKTYRQSGYIQMKIAAKEIAENLECSTELPDDTEVRPRRKKRQFDYEKAVDEPLTEEKKFKINFFNYILDITLNSLNERFTLLETHSKKFQFLYDILKLKDIDDKTLENYCSSLEFILSVENETDINANDLREELRDVSRMLPYSTKPLDVLIYLCQNSLISLYPNTVVALRILLTLPVSVASGERSFSKLKLIKNYLRSSIGQTKLKNLALISIESAMASTLDYTSVINEFAKVKVRRVKL
;
A
#
# COMPACT_ATOMS: atom_id res chain seq x y z
N MET A 1 0.55 15.60 -6.90
CA MET A 1 0.36 14.99 -5.56
C MET A 1 1.52 14.09 -5.15
N LEU A 2 1.85 13.02 -5.88
CA LEU A 2 2.91 12.05 -5.51
C LEU A 2 4.33 12.63 -5.39
N SER A 3 4.76 13.40 -6.39
CA SER A 3 6.05 14.08 -6.38
C SER A 3 6.15 15.11 -5.25
N GLU A 4 5.03 15.67 -4.83
CA GLU A 4 4.93 16.66 -3.77
C GLU A 4 5.12 16.01 -2.38
N THR A 5 4.55 14.83 -2.14
CA THR A 5 4.74 14.09 -0.88
C THR A 5 6.20 13.66 -0.69
N ILE A 6 6.86 13.14 -1.73
CA ILE A 6 8.29 12.78 -1.65
C ILE A 6 9.13 14.03 -1.41
N LYS A 7 8.82 15.15 -2.09
CA LYS A 7 9.50 16.43 -1.87
C LYS A 7 9.35 16.89 -0.42
N LYS A 8 8.15 16.84 0.17
CA LYS A 8 7.90 17.20 1.58
C LYS A 8 8.73 16.38 2.56
N VAL A 9 8.82 15.06 2.36
CA VAL A 9 9.64 14.19 3.23
C VAL A 9 11.14 14.48 3.05
N LYS A 10 11.60 14.72 1.81
CA LYS A 10 12.99 15.12 1.53
C LYS A 10 13.35 16.46 2.16
N THR A 11 12.47 17.46 2.08
CA THR A 11 12.69 18.76 2.74
C THR A 11 12.70 18.60 4.25
N TYR A 12 11.79 17.80 4.82
CA TYR A 12 11.74 17.54 6.25
C TYR A 12 12.99 16.82 6.77
N ARG A 13 13.57 15.91 5.98
CA ARG A 13 14.87 15.30 6.30
C ARG A 13 16.00 16.33 6.43
N GLN A 14 15.96 17.41 5.64
CA GLN A 14 17.02 18.43 5.63
C GLN A 14 16.85 19.45 6.76
N SER A 15 15.63 19.94 7.00
CA SER A 15 15.38 21.06 7.92
C SER A 15 14.51 20.72 9.14
N GLY A 16 13.84 19.57 9.14
CA GLY A 16 12.83 19.21 10.14
C GLY A 16 13.37 18.73 11.48
N TYR A 17 14.67 18.46 11.60
CA TYR A 17 15.26 17.95 12.85
C TYR A 17 15.07 18.92 14.04
N ILE A 18 15.25 20.22 13.80
CA ILE A 18 15.10 21.24 14.85
C ILE A 18 13.64 21.34 15.29
N GLN A 19 12.71 21.37 14.33
CA GLN A 19 11.28 21.41 14.61
C GLN A 19 10.81 20.17 15.38
N MET A 20 11.30 18.99 15.00
CA MET A 20 11.04 17.74 15.71
C MET A 20 11.55 17.80 17.15
N LYS A 21 12.76 18.32 17.37
CA LYS A 21 13.34 18.47 18.71
C LYS A 21 12.50 19.39 19.60
N ILE A 22 12.02 20.52 19.06
CA ILE A 22 11.15 21.46 19.78
C ILE A 22 9.84 20.78 20.17
N ALA A 23 9.15 20.15 19.21
CA ALA A 23 7.88 19.46 19.47
C ALA A 23 8.05 18.29 20.47
N ALA A 24 9.16 17.55 20.39
CA ALA A 24 9.45 16.47 21.32
C ALA A 24 9.67 16.99 22.75
N LYS A 25 10.33 18.15 22.91
CA LYS A 25 10.51 18.80 24.22
C LYS A 25 9.18 19.24 24.81
N GLU A 26 8.31 19.88 24.03
CA GLU A 26 6.97 20.28 24.47
C GLU A 26 6.14 19.06 24.93
N ILE A 27 6.21 17.93 24.21
CA ILE A 27 5.52 16.70 24.62
C ILE A 27 6.12 16.12 25.90
N ALA A 28 7.44 16.11 26.03
CA ALA A 28 8.13 15.60 27.22
C ALA A 28 7.81 16.44 28.47
N GLU A 29 7.77 17.77 28.34
CA GLU A 29 7.36 18.68 29.42
C GLU A 29 5.93 18.41 29.88
N ASN A 30 5.00 18.25 28.94
CA ASN A 30 3.60 17.90 29.24
C ASN A 30 3.43 16.53 29.92
N LEU A 31 4.40 15.63 29.75
CA LEU A 31 4.39 14.28 30.33
C LEU A 31 5.26 14.17 31.59
N GLU A 32 5.83 15.29 32.07
CA GLU A 32 6.77 15.32 33.21
C GLU A 32 8.00 14.40 33.00
N CYS A 33 8.42 14.22 31.75
CA CYS A 33 9.58 13.42 31.35
C CYS A 33 10.84 14.28 31.17
N SER A 34 12.02 13.66 31.30
CA SER A 34 13.29 14.33 31.00
C SER A 34 13.34 14.83 29.54
N THR A 35 13.77 16.08 29.35
CA THR A 35 13.89 16.75 28.04
C THR A 35 15.31 16.69 27.47
N GLU A 36 16.26 16.21 28.26
CA GLU A 36 17.68 16.13 27.90
C GLU A 36 18.05 14.72 27.45
N LEU A 37 18.86 14.65 26.39
CA LEU A 37 19.46 13.39 25.97
C LEU A 37 20.53 12.99 27.01
N PRO A 38 20.66 11.70 27.35
CA PRO A 38 21.70 11.25 28.27
C PRO A 38 23.07 11.65 27.73
N ASP A 39 23.83 12.40 28.52
CA ASP A 39 25.18 12.79 28.14
C ASP A 39 26.16 11.68 28.57
N ASP A 40 26.19 10.58 27.79
CA ASP A 40 27.24 9.55 27.92
C ASP A 40 28.56 10.11 27.35
N THR A 41 29.11 11.11 28.04
CA THR A 41 30.32 11.84 27.66
C THR A 41 31.61 11.02 27.87
N GLU A 42 31.52 9.80 28.41
CA GLU A 42 32.69 8.97 28.73
C GLU A 42 32.99 7.86 27.70
N VAL A 43 32.65 8.05 26.41
CA VAL A 43 33.16 7.12 25.38
C VAL A 43 34.64 7.41 25.14
N ARG A 44 35.52 6.62 25.78
CA ARG A 44 36.97 6.72 25.63
C ARG A 44 37.35 6.66 24.13
N PRO A 45 37.93 7.73 23.53
CA PRO A 45 38.16 7.75 22.10
C PRO A 45 39.21 6.71 21.70
N ARG A 46 38.88 5.88 20.71
CA ARG A 46 39.79 4.85 20.19
C ARG A 46 40.95 5.53 19.46
N ARG A 47 42.17 5.41 19.98
CA ARG A 47 43.39 5.88 19.30
C ARG A 47 43.88 4.81 18.32
N LYS A 48 44.00 5.16 17.04
CA LYS A 48 44.70 4.32 16.04
C LYS A 48 46.17 4.73 15.98
N LYS A 49 47.08 3.77 15.77
CA LYS A 49 48.50 4.08 15.48
C LYS A 49 48.57 4.81 14.15
N ARG A 50 49.29 5.94 14.12
CA ARG A 50 49.58 6.70 12.89
C ARG A 50 50.88 6.22 12.26
N GLN A 51 50.99 6.29 10.94
CA GLN A 51 52.27 6.14 10.23
C GLN A 51 52.90 7.49 9.88
N PHE A 52 52.10 8.55 9.74
CA PHE A 52 52.56 9.89 9.37
C PHE A 52 51.92 10.98 10.26
N ASP A 53 52.65 12.08 10.47
CA ASP A 53 52.27 13.14 11.42
C ASP A 53 51.02 13.93 11.00
N TYR A 54 50.70 13.95 9.71
CA TYR A 54 49.51 14.63 9.16
C TYR A 54 48.20 13.83 9.30
N GLU A 55 48.27 12.55 9.71
CA GLU A 55 47.06 11.74 9.95
C GLU A 55 46.37 12.19 11.23
N LYS A 56 45.03 12.27 11.27
CA LYS A 56 44.29 12.47 12.54
C LYS A 56 44.21 11.13 13.29
N ALA A 57 44.66 11.07 14.56
CA ALA A 57 44.64 9.84 15.41
C ALA A 57 43.27 9.57 16.05
N VAL A 58 42.44 10.61 16.13
CA VAL A 58 41.25 10.61 16.98
C VAL A 58 40.07 10.87 16.07
N ASP A 59 39.24 9.83 15.90
CA ASP A 59 37.90 10.00 15.36
C ASP A 59 37.12 10.84 16.41
N GLU A 60 36.50 11.95 16.00
CA GLU A 60 35.67 12.74 16.90
C GLU A 60 34.53 11.86 17.44
N PRO A 61 34.39 11.70 18.76
CA PRO A 61 33.29 10.93 19.32
C PRO A 61 31.97 11.58 18.91
N LEU A 62 31.07 10.77 18.38
CA LEU A 62 29.75 11.23 17.96
C LEU A 62 28.93 11.53 19.23
N THR A 63 28.50 12.78 19.41
CA THR A 63 27.57 13.14 20.49
C THR A 63 26.27 12.37 20.37
N GLU A 64 25.60 12.10 21.50
CA GLU A 64 24.32 11.36 21.50
C GLU A 64 23.26 12.05 20.63
N GLU A 65 23.26 13.39 20.57
CA GLU A 65 22.42 14.13 19.63
C GLU A 65 22.70 13.80 18.16
N LYS A 66 23.99 13.70 17.78
CA LYS A 66 24.39 13.32 16.41
C LYS A 66 24.05 11.86 16.14
N LYS A 67 24.22 10.96 17.11
CA LYS A 67 23.82 9.55 17.01
C LYS A 67 22.31 9.42 16.79
N PHE A 68 21.50 10.11 17.60
CA PHE A 68 20.04 10.12 17.43
C PHE A 68 19.63 10.65 16.05
N LYS A 69 20.23 11.77 15.61
CA LYS A 69 19.97 12.32 14.28
C LYS A 69 20.29 11.33 13.15
N ILE A 70 21.42 10.63 13.22
CA ILE A 70 21.86 9.73 12.16
C ILE A 70 21.12 8.39 12.22
N ASN A 71 21.12 7.74 13.39
CA ASN A 71 20.65 6.36 13.55
C ASN A 71 19.13 6.24 13.70
N PHE A 72 18.44 7.32 14.08
CA PHE A 72 16.99 7.31 14.27
C PHE A 72 16.31 8.24 13.26
N PHE A 73 16.55 9.55 13.34
CA PHE A 73 15.81 10.52 12.52
C PHE A 73 16.06 10.33 11.03
N ASN A 74 17.33 10.36 10.59
CA ASN A 74 17.67 10.17 9.18
C ASN A 74 17.31 8.75 8.72
N TYR A 75 17.61 7.74 9.55
CA TYR A 75 17.32 6.34 9.23
C TYR A 75 15.83 6.08 8.94
N ILE A 76 14.92 6.56 9.80
CA ILE A 76 13.48 6.41 9.59
C ILE A 76 13.04 7.15 8.33
N LEU A 77 13.53 8.38 8.12
CA LEU A 77 13.19 9.16 6.94
C LEU A 77 13.73 8.54 5.65
N ASP A 78 14.91 7.92 5.69
CA ASP A 78 15.50 7.23 4.55
C ASP A 78 14.76 5.95 4.22
N ILE A 79 14.36 5.16 5.23
CA ILE A 79 13.51 3.99 5.03
C ILE A 79 12.17 4.40 4.43
N THR A 80 11.50 5.38 5.03
CA THR A 80 10.19 5.82 4.54
C THR A 80 10.28 6.36 3.12
N LEU A 81 11.33 7.14 2.79
CA LEU A 81 11.57 7.59 1.42
C LEU A 81 11.80 6.41 0.47
N ASN A 82 12.61 5.44 0.86
CA ASN A 82 12.90 4.27 0.02
C ASN A 82 11.61 3.46 -0.22
N SER A 83 10.87 3.12 0.82
CA SER A 83 9.60 2.39 0.72
C SER A 83 8.55 3.15 -0.09
N LEU A 84 8.48 4.48 0.04
CA LEU A 84 7.59 5.29 -0.78
C LEU A 84 8.01 5.25 -2.25
N ASN A 85 9.29 5.44 -2.56
CA ASN A 85 9.78 5.37 -3.93
C ASN A 85 9.51 4.01 -4.55
N GLU A 86 9.88 2.92 -3.87
CA GLU A 86 9.65 1.54 -4.33
C GLU A 86 8.16 1.26 -4.59
N ARG A 87 7.29 1.66 -3.66
CA ARG A 87 5.85 1.45 -3.84
C ARG A 87 5.30 2.23 -5.03
N PHE A 88 5.76 3.45 -5.24
CA PHE A 88 5.26 4.30 -6.32
C PHE A 88 5.81 3.89 -7.68
N THR A 89 7.07 3.46 -7.77
CA THR A 89 7.61 2.88 -9.02
C THR A 89 6.87 1.60 -9.37
N LEU A 90 6.54 0.77 -8.38
CA LEU A 90 5.73 -0.42 -8.60
C LEU A 90 4.32 -0.05 -9.10
N LEU A 91 3.64 0.90 -8.47
CA LEU A 91 2.33 1.37 -8.94
C LEU A 91 2.38 1.94 -10.37
N GLU A 92 3.42 2.69 -10.71
CA GLU A 92 3.60 3.24 -12.06
C GLU A 92 3.85 2.13 -13.09
N THR A 93 4.68 1.13 -12.76
CA THR A 93 4.92 -0.01 -13.66
C THR A 93 3.64 -0.84 -13.87
N HIS A 94 2.85 -1.08 -12.82
CA HIS A 94 1.55 -1.73 -12.97
C HIS A 94 0.56 -0.89 -13.78
N SER A 95 0.48 0.42 -13.53
CA SER A 95 -0.39 1.31 -14.30
C SER A 95 -0.04 1.34 -15.78
N LYS A 96 1.25 1.25 -16.13
CA LYS A 96 1.72 1.20 -17.53
C LYS A 96 1.24 -0.05 -18.26
N LYS A 97 1.21 -1.20 -17.58
CA LYS A 97 0.75 -2.49 -18.16
C LYS A 97 -0.70 -2.42 -18.67
N PHE A 98 -1.56 -1.68 -17.97
CA PHE A 98 -2.98 -1.53 -18.31
C PHE A 98 -3.31 -0.16 -18.92
N GLN A 99 -2.29 0.63 -19.32
CA GLN A 99 -2.46 2.03 -19.70
C GLN A 99 -3.49 2.23 -20.83
N PHE A 100 -3.50 1.33 -21.80
CA PHE A 100 -4.35 1.39 -22.98
C PHE A 100 -5.85 1.15 -22.66
N LEU A 101 -6.17 0.48 -21.54
CA LEU A 101 -7.53 0.23 -21.09
C LEU A 101 -8.15 1.43 -20.34
N TYR A 102 -7.35 2.42 -19.93
CA TYR A 102 -7.87 3.61 -19.25
C TYR A 102 -8.71 4.51 -20.17
N ASP A 103 -8.46 4.46 -21.48
CA ASP A 103 -9.17 5.25 -22.48
C ASP A 103 -9.39 4.43 -23.76
N ILE A 104 -10.40 3.56 -23.69
CA ILE A 104 -10.73 2.60 -24.76
C ILE A 104 -11.12 3.32 -26.06
N LEU A 105 -11.63 4.56 -26.00
CA LEU A 105 -11.99 5.32 -27.19
C LEU A 105 -10.78 5.65 -28.06
N LYS A 106 -9.63 5.97 -27.46
CA LYS A 106 -8.40 6.25 -28.20
C LYS A 106 -7.89 5.02 -28.95
N LEU A 107 -8.34 3.83 -28.57
CA LEU A 107 -8.02 2.60 -29.29
C LEU A 107 -8.66 2.57 -30.68
N LYS A 108 -9.56 3.48 -31.05
CA LYS A 108 -10.05 3.59 -32.44
C LYS A 108 -9.00 4.08 -33.42
N ASP A 109 -8.12 4.98 -32.98
CA ASP A 109 -7.16 5.69 -33.85
C ASP A 109 -5.74 5.11 -33.78
N ILE A 110 -5.50 4.18 -32.86
CA ILE A 110 -4.22 3.48 -32.70
C ILE A 110 -4.00 2.52 -33.88
N ASP A 111 -2.74 2.28 -34.26
CA ASP A 111 -2.39 1.31 -35.30
C ASP A 111 -2.54 -0.14 -34.83
N ASP A 112 -2.84 -1.02 -35.77
CA ASP A 112 -3.13 -2.42 -35.48
C ASP A 112 -1.95 -3.17 -34.84
N LYS A 113 -0.73 -2.82 -35.24
CA LYS A 113 0.49 -3.47 -34.74
C LYS A 113 0.79 -3.07 -33.30
N THR A 114 0.59 -1.81 -32.92
CA THR A 114 0.75 -1.41 -31.51
C THR A 114 -0.33 -1.99 -30.62
N LEU A 115 -1.59 -2.07 -31.09
CA LEU A 115 -2.67 -2.70 -30.33
C LEU A 115 -2.40 -4.20 -30.08
N GLU A 116 -1.89 -4.90 -31.10
CA GLU A 116 -1.46 -6.30 -30.99
C GLU A 116 -0.34 -6.48 -29.96
N ASN A 117 0.65 -5.58 -29.95
CA ASN A 117 1.71 -5.60 -28.95
C ASN A 117 1.19 -5.39 -27.53
N TYR A 118 0.22 -4.48 -27.34
CA TYR A 118 -0.40 -4.25 -26.03
C TYR A 118 -1.19 -5.48 -25.54
N CYS A 119 -1.99 -6.09 -26.42
CA CYS A 119 -2.78 -7.27 -26.08
C CYS A 119 -1.87 -8.48 -25.77
N SER A 120 -0.85 -8.71 -26.59
CA SER A 120 0.13 -9.79 -26.38
C SER A 120 0.92 -9.61 -25.08
N SER A 121 1.30 -8.36 -24.77
CA SER A 121 1.97 -8.05 -23.51
C SER A 121 1.06 -8.34 -22.31
N LEU A 122 -0.24 -8.01 -22.42
CA LEU A 122 -1.21 -8.24 -21.35
C LEU A 122 -1.48 -9.74 -21.15
N GLU A 123 -1.66 -10.51 -22.22
CA GLU A 123 -1.79 -11.97 -22.17
C GLU A 123 -0.59 -12.60 -21.46
N PHE A 124 0.64 -12.20 -21.83
CA PHE A 124 1.85 -12.69 -21.17
C PHE A 124 1.87 -12.36 -19.66
N ILE A 125 1.45 -11.14 -19.29
CA ILE A 125 1.39 -10.72 -17.88
C ILE A 125 0.36 -11.50 -17.07
N LEU A 126 -0.74 -11.93 -17.72
CA LEU A 126 -1.84 -12.67 -17.12
C LEU A 126 -1.75 -14.18 -17.40
N SER A 127 -0.55 -14.67 -17.74
CA SER A 127 -0.27 -16.08 -17.94
C SER A 127 0.47 -16.66 -16.73
N VAL A 128 0.00 -17.79 -16.22
CA VAL A 128 0.67 -18.55 -15.16
C VAL A 128 0.67 -20.02 -15.55
N GLU A 129 1.85 -20.65 -15.57
CA GLU A 129 2.00 -22.11 -15.78
C GLU A 129 1.26 -22.67 -17.02
N ASN A 130 1.18 -21.86 -18.08
CA ASN A 130 0.51 -22.12 -19.38
C ASN A 130 -1.01 -21.93 -19.41
N GLU A 131 -1.63 -21.45 -18.35
CA GLU A 131 -3.02 -20.96 -18.38
C GLU A 131 -3.01 -19.44 -18.56
N THR A 132 -3.86 -18.94 -19.46
CA THR A 132 -4.04 -17.51 -19.72
C THR A 132 -5.46 -17.09 -19.36
N ASP A 133 -5.58 -15.99 -18.60
CA ASP A 133 -6.89 -15.41 -18.29
C ASP A 133 -7.57 -14.79 -19.52
N ILE A 134 -6.77 -14.43 -20.54
CA ILE A 134 -7.18 -13.64 -21.70
C ILE A 134 -6.44 -14.10 -22.96
N ASN A 135 -7.13 -14.14 -24.10
CA ASN A 135 -6.53 -14.34 -25.42
C ASN A 135 -6.23 -12.99 -26.11
N ALA A 136 -4.98 -12.74 -26.55
CA ALA A 136 -4.61 -11.45 -27.12
C ALA A 136 -5.31 -11.12 -28.45
N ASN A 137 -5.53 -12.11 -29.31
CA ASN A 137 -6.16 -11.88 -30.62
C ASN A 137 -7.63 -11.53 -30.45
N ASP A 138 -8.35 -12.32 -29.64
CA ASP A 138 -9.75 -12.05 -29.34
C ASP A 138 -9.89 -10.69 -28.65
N LEU A 139 -9.05 -10.40 -27.64
CA LEU A 139 -9.06 -9.11 -26.94
C LEU A 139 -8.87 -7.94 -27.91
N ARG A 140 -7.96 -8.06 -28.89
CA ARG A 140 -7.72 -7.01 -29.89
C ARG A 140 -8.98 -6.72 -30.72
N GLU A 141 -9.63 -7.76 -31.22
CA GLU A 141 -10.85 -7.64 -32.02
C GLU A 141 -11.99 -7.04 -31.18
N GLU A 142 -12.20 -7.59 -29.99
CA GLU A 142 -13.21 -7.10 -29.05
C GLU A 142 -13.00 -5.61 -28.71
N LEU A 143 -11.76 -5.19 -28.39
CA LEU A 143 -11.45 -3.80 -28.05
C LEU A 143 -11.68 -2.85 -29.22
N ARG A 144 -11.40 -3.28 -30.45
CA ARG A 144 -11.71 -2.49 -31.65
C ARG A 144 -13.21 -2.27 -31.79
N ASP A 145 -14.00 -3.30 -31.58
CA ASP A 145 -15.45 -3.19 -31.72
C ASP A 145 -16.07 -2.36 -30.59
N VAL A 146 -15.65 -2.61 -29.35
CA VAL A 146 -16.08 -1.82 -28.19
C VAL A 146 -15.69 -0.35 -28.37
N SER A 147 -14.48 -0.04 -28.86
CA SER A 147 -14.04 1.34 -29.09
C SER A 147 -14.91 2.11 -30.10
N ARG A 148 -15.50 1.41 -31.08
CA ARG A 148 -16.38 2.02 -32.11
C ARG A 148 -17.81 2.20 -31.61
N MET A 149 -18.25 1.32 -30.72
CA MET A 149 -19.61 1.32 -30.18
C MET A 149 -19.81 2.37 -29.07
N LEU A 150 -18.74 2.70 -28.34
CA LEU A 150 -18.83 3.61 -27.20
C LEU A 150 -19.24 5.04 -27.60
N PRO A 151 -20.28 5.63 -26.98
CA PRO A 151 -20.82 6.90 -27.41
C PRO A 151 -19.94 8.12 -27.09
N TYR A 152 -19.24 8.21 -25.93
CA TYR A 152 -18.25 9.27 -25.57
C TYR A 152 -17.33 8.84 -24.40
N SER A 153 -16.29 9.65 -24.12
CA SER A 153 -15.17 9.34 -23.20
C SER A 153 -15.66 8.85 -21.85
N THR A 154 -15.44 7.56 -21.61
CA THR A 154 -15.98 6.80 -20.50
C THR A 154 -14.81 6.20 -19.74
N LYS A 155 -14.84 6.33 -18.41
CA LYS A 155 -13.85 5.68 -17.56
C LYS A 155 -13.97 4.16 -17.72
N PRO A 156 -12.94 3.37 -17.39
CA PRO A 156 -13.01 1.90 -17.47
C PRO A 156 -14.24 1.30 -16.77
N LEU A 157 -14.65 1.91 -15.65
CA LEU A 157 -15.86 1.53 -14.93
C LEU A 157 -17.14 1.78 -15.74
N ASP A 158 -17.23 2.93 -16.41
CA ASP A 158 -18.40 3.30 -17.21
C ASP A 158 -18.53 2.37 -18.43
N VAL A 159 -17.38 1.99 -19.04
CA VAL A 159 -17.34 0.99 -20.12
C VAL A 159 -17.84 -0.36 -19.62
N LEU A 160 -17.37 -0.82 -18.45
CA LEU A 160 -17.84 -2.09 -17.89
C LEU A 160 -19.34 -2.06 -17.58
N ILE A 161 -19.85 -0.96 -17.01
CA ILE A 161 -21.29 -0.78 -16.74
C ILE A 161 -22.09 -0.80 -18.05
N TYR A 162 -21.61 -0.13 -19.09
CA TYR A 162 -22.24 -0.12 -20.41
C TYR A 162 -22.33 -1.52 -21.02
N LEU A 163 -21.25 -2.31 -20.96
CA LEU A 163 -21.26 -3.71 -21.43
C LEU A 163 -22.26 -4.57 -20.66
N CYS A 164 -22.36 -4.36 -19.34
CA CYS A 164 -23.33 -5.07 -18.50
C CYS A 164 -24.77 -4.69 -18.82
N GLN A 165 -25.08 -3.40 -18.95
CA GLN A 165 -26.44 -2.91 -19.20
C GLN A 165 -26.98 -3.37 -20.55
N ASN A 166 -26.12 -3.48 -21.56
CA ASN A 166 -26.51 -3.92 -22.90
C ASN A 166 -26.41 -5.45 -23.10
N SER A 167 -26.16 -6.23 -22.03
CA SER A 167 -25.99 -7.70 -22.09
C SER A 167 -24.88 -8.16 -23.06
N LEU A 168 -23.81 -7.37 -23.21
CA LEU A 168 -22.71 -7.64 -24.15
C LEU A 168 -21.55 -8.43 -23.51
N ILE A 169 -21.72 -8.87 -22.25
CA ILE A 169 -20.69 -9.58 -21.48
C ILE A 169 -20.26 -10.88 -22.17
N SER A 170 -21.22 -11.61 -22.75
CA SER A 170 -20.94 -12.87 -23.46
C SER A 170 -20.30 -12.66 -24.83
N LEU A 171 -20.45 -11.46 -25.41
CA LEU A 171 -19.90 -11.11 -26.72
C LEU A 171 -18.45 -10.62 -26.61
N TYR A 172 -18.10 -9.98 -25.50
CA TYR A 172 -16.76 -9.42 -25.25
C TYR A 172 -16.15 -9.94 -23.93
N PRO A 173 -15.97 -11.27 -23.78
CA PRO A 173 -15.51 -11.86 -22.53
C PRO A 173 -14.10 -11.40 -22.13
N ASN A 174 -13.16 -11.32 -23.08
CA ASN A 174 -11.77 -10.94 -22.80
C ASN A 174 -11.67 -9.49 -22.32
N THR A 175 -12.42 -8.60 -22.96
CA THR A 175 -12.50 -7.17 -22.58
C THR A 175 -13.09 -7.01 -21.19
N VAL A 176 -14.14 -7.77 -20.86
CA VAL A 176 -14.75 -7.75 -19.53
C VAL A 176 -13.77 -8.25 -18.47
N VAL A 177 -13.07 -9.36 -18.72
CA VAL A 177 -12.05 -9.90 -17.80
C VAL A 177 -10.94 -8.87 -17.59
N ALA A 178 -10.40 -8.30 -18.66
CA ALA A 178 -9.36 -7.26 -18.60
C ALA A 178 -9.80 -6.05 -17.75
N LEU A 179 -11.02 -5.56 -17.96
CA LEU A 179 -11.57 -4.43 -17.22
C LEU A 179 -11.83 -4.76 -15.75
N ARG A 180 -12.32 -5.97 -15.46
CA ARG A 180 -12.53 -6.43 -14.07
C ARG A 180 -11.20 -6.54 -13.33
N ILE A 181 -10.16 -7.07 -13.96
CA ILE A 181 -8.81 -7.12 -13.39
C ILE A 181 -8.35 -5.69 -13.11
N LEU A 182 -8.39 -4.79 -14.10
CA LEU A 182 -7.98 -3.39 -13.93
C LEU A 182 -8.70 -2.70 -12.76
N LEU A 183 -10.03 -2.85 -12.67
CA LEU A 183 -10.84 -2.17 -11.64
C LEU A 183 -10.70 -2.78 -10.24
N THR A 184 -10.23 -4.03 -10.15
CA THR A 184 -9.97 -4.71 -8.87
C THR A 184 -8.54 -4.55 -8.40
N LEU A 185 -7.63 -4.07 -9.25
CA LEU A 185 -6.27 -3.73 -8.83
C LEU A 185 -6.32 -2.65 -7.73
N PRO A 186 -5.59 -2.84 -6.61
CA PRO A 186 -5.54 -1.86 -5.54
C PRO A 186 -4.67 -0.66 -5.95
N VAL A 187 -5.21 0.22 -6.80
CA VAL A 187 -4.53 1.46 -7.23
C VAL A 187 -4.61 2.53 -6.13
N SER A 188 -5.55 2.42 -5.17
CA SER A 188 -5.73 3.36 -4.06
C SER A 188 -5.61 2.71 -2.68
N VAL A 189 -5.07 3.46 -1.72
CA VAL A 189 -4.85 3.03 -0.32
C VAL A 189 -6.13 3.11 0.53
N ALA A 190 -7.26 3.52 -0.05
CA ALA A 190 -8.51 3.76 0.69
C ALA A 190 -9.00 2.53 1.49
N SER A 191 -8.78 1.32 0.98
CA SER A 191 -9.09 0.07 1.71
C SER A 191 -8.21 -0.10 2.96
N GLY A 192 -6.93 0.28 2.86
CA GLY A 192 -6.00 0.32 3.98
C GLY A 192 -6.44 1.33 5.05
N GLU A 193 -6.84 2.54 4.64
CA GLU A 193 -7.30 3.60 5.56
C GLU A 193 -8.57 3.20 6.32
N ARG A 194 -9.54 2.55 5.64
CA ARG A 194 -10.73 1.98 6.28
C ARG A 194 -10.36 0.95 7.34
N SER A 195 -9.44 0.05 7.00
CA SER A 195 -8.96 -1.00 7.89
C SER A 195 -8.23 -0.43 9.11
N PHE A 196 -7.35 0.55 8.91
CA PHE A 196 -6.63 1.23 10.01
C PHE A 196 -7.56 2.03 10.92
N SER A 197 -8.59 2.68 10.36
CA SER A 197 -9.61 3.38 11.15
C SER A 197 -10.37 2.42 12.06
N LYS A 198 -10.79 1.25 11.56
CA LYS A 198 -11.42 0.21 12.39
C LYS A 198 -10.44 -0.39 13.40
N LEU A 199 -9.19 -0.64 13.01
CA LEU A 199 -8.15 -1.13 13.93
C LEU A 199 -7.90 -0.17 15.10
N LYS A 200 -7.91 1.15 14.85
CA LYS A 200 -7.77 2.17 15.91
C LYS A 200 -8.89 2.09 16.96
N LEU A 201 -10.11 1.74 16.54
CA LEU A 201 -11.24 1.53 17.47
C LEU A 201 -11.09 0.22 18.26
N ILE A 202 -10.61 -0.84 17.62
CA ILE A 202 -10.49 -2.18 18.24
C ILE A 202 -9.29 -2.25 19.19
N LYS A 203 -8.17 -1.63 18.83
CA LYS A 203 -6.92 -1.60 19.59
C LYS A 203 -6.72 -0.20 20.18
N ASN A 204 -7.43 0.06 21.28
CA ASN A 204 -7.24 1.24 22.10
C ASN A 204 -6.29 0.95 23.27
N TYR A 205 -5.94 1.99 24.04
CA TYR A 205 -4.99 1.90 25.16
C TYR A 205 -5.32 0.77 26.14
N LEU A 206 -6.61 0.63 26.50
CA LEU A 206 -7.11 -0.39 27.43
C LEU A 206 -7.08 -1.82 26.87
N ARG A 207 -7.00 -1.99 25.53
CA ARG A 207 -7.00 -3.28 24.82
C ARG A 207 -5.69 -3.54 24.08
N SER A 208 -4.61 -2.88 24.50
CA SER A 208 -3.29 -2.94 23.86
C SER A 208 -2.68 -4.35 23.86
N SER A 209 -3.02 -5.19 24.84
CA SER A 209 -2.54 -6.57 25.04
C SER A 209 -3.35 -7.65 24.30
N ILE A 210 -4.18 -7.29 23.33
CA ILE A 210 -4.97 -8.26 22.56
C ILE A 210 -4.09 -9.15 21.66
N GLY A 211 -4.32 -10.46 21.69
CA GLY A 211 -3.63 -11.43 20.82
C GLY A 211 -3.95 -11.24 19.33
N GLN A 212 -2.98 -11.55 18.46
CA GLN A 212 -3.09 -11.29 17.01
C GLN A 212 -4.28 -11.98 16.34
N THR A 213 -4.58 -13.22 16.73
CA THR A 213 -5.74 -13.98 16.21
C THR A 213 -7.05 -13.28 16.52
N LYS A 214 -7.22 -12.84 17.78
CA LYS A 214 -8.42 -12.12 18.23
C LYS A 214 -8.53 -10.74 17.56
N LEU A 215 -7.41 -10.03 17.40
CA LEU A 215 -7.36 -8.75 16.71
C LEU A 215 -7.80 -8.89 15.24
N LYS A 216 -7.23 -9.85 14.52
CA LYS A 216 -7.57 -10.13 13.11
C LYS A 216 -9.06 -10.44 12.96
N ASN A 217 -9.60 -11.32 13.79
CA ASN A 217 -11.01 -11.73 13.71
C ASN A 217 -11.96 -10.56 14.00
N LEU A 218 -11.67 -9.73 15.01
CA LEU A 218 -12.46 -8.54 15.30
C LEU A 218 -12.36 -7.47 14.21
N ALA A 219 -11.17 -7.30 13.64
CA ALA A 219 -10.96 -6.38 12.52
C ALA A 219 -11.79 -6.81 11.32
N LEU A 220 -11.81 -8.10 11.00
CA LEU A 220 -12.62 -8.66 9.91
C LEU A 220 -14.12 -8.37 10.12
N ILE A 221 -14.67 -8.67 11.30
CA ILE A 221 -16.07 -8.40 11.64
C ILE A 221 -16.39 -6.90 11.54
N SER A 222 -15.46 -6.04 11.97
CA SER A 222 -15.68 -4.60 11.96
C SER A 222 -15.55 -3.96 10.58
N ILE A 223 -14.71 -4.51 9.69
CA ILE A 223 -14.58 -4.07 8.30
C ILE A 223 -15.83 -4.51 7.53
N GLU A 224 -16.19 -5.78 7.65
CA GLU A 224 -17.36 -6.39 6.98
C GLU A 224 -18.65 -6.26 7.81
N SER A 225 -18.80 -5.15 8.52
CA SER A 225 -19.93 -4.95 9.45
C SER A 225 -21.31 -5.07 8.78
N ALA A 226 -21.43 -4.71 7.49
CA ALA A 226 -22.66 -4.86 6.72
C ALA A 226 -23.03 -6.34 6.49
N MET A 227 -22.03 -7.18 6.21
CA MET A 227 -22.25 -8.63 6.14
C MET A 227 -22.45 -9.24 7.52
N ALA A 228 -21.73 -8.74 8.54
CA ALA A 228 -21.91 -9.24 9.90
C ALA A 228 -23.32 -8.98 10.43
N SER A 229 -23.98 -7.89 10.01
CA SER A 229 -25.37 -7.61 10.40
C SER A 229 -26.42 -8.53 9.76
N THR A 230 -26.08 -9.23 8.67
CA THR A 230 -27.00 -10.20 8.05
C THR A 230 -26.90 -11.60 8.68
N LEU A 231 -25.92 -11.83 9.56
CA LEU A 231 -25.77 -13.10 10.26
C LEU A 231 -26.81 -13.23 11.37
N ASP A 232 -27.43 -14.41 11.47
CA ASP A 232 -28.29 -14.73 12.59
C ASP A 232 -27.46 -15.05 13.84
N TYR A 233 -27.39 -14.10 14.76
CA TYR A 233 -26.67 -14.24 16.03
C TYR A 233 -27.15 -15.44 16.85
N THR A 234 -28.43 -15.82 16.76
CA THR A 234 -28.97 -16.92 17.57
C THR A 234 -28.41 -18.26 17.11
N SER A 235 -28.32 -18.49 15.79
CA SER A 235 -27.66 -19.67 15.22
C SER A 235 -26.20 -19.77 15.65
N VAL A 236 -25.44 -18.67 15.57
CA VAL A 236 -24.01 -18.62 15.91
C VAL A 236 -23.78 -18.90 17.40
N ILE A 237 -24.61 -18.34 18.28
CA ILE A 237 -24.53 -18.61 19.73
C ILE A 237 -24.80 -20.09 20.02
N ASN A 238 -25.82 -20.67 19.38
CA ASN A 238 -26.15 -22.08 19.56
C ASN A 238 -25.04 -23.01 19.06
N GLU A 239 -24.40 -22.68 17.94
CA GLU A 239 -23.27 -23.43 17.42
C GLU A 239 -22.04 -23.32 18.33
N PHE A 240 -21.73 -22.11 18.81
CA PHE A 240 -20.65 -21.89 19.78
C PHE A 240 -20.89 -22.66 21.09
N ALA A 241 -22.13 -22.69 21.58
CA ALA A 241 -22.52 -23.46 22.75
C ALA A 241 -22.28 -24.97 22.53
N LYS A 242 -22.69 -25.53 21.39
CA LYS A 242 -22.45 -26.95 21.04
C LYS A 242 -20.96 -27.31 21.04
N VAL A 243 -20.09 -26.43 20.54
CA VAL A 243 -18.63 -26.66 20.54
C VAL A 243 -18.05 -26.63 21.96
N LYS A 244 -18.56 -25.74 22.83
CA LYS A 244 -18.06 -25.57 24.21
C LYS A 244 -18.52 -26.67 25.17
N VAL A 245 -19.69 -27.27 24.91
CA VAL A 245 -20.30 -28.33 25.75
C VAL A 245 -19.47 -29.63 25.80
N ARG A 246 -18.48 -29.83 24.90
CA ARG A 246 -17.61 -31.03 24.94
C ARG A 246 -16.51 -31.04 26.03
N ARG A 247 -16.45 -30.04 26.93
CA ARG A 247 -15.44 -29.98 28.00
C ARG A 247 -15.90 -30.37 29.41
N VAL A 248 -17.10 -30.92 29.58
CA VAL A 248 -17.51 -31.50 30.86
C VAL A 248 -18.08 -32.90 30.59
N LYS A 249 -17.24 -33.92 30.80
CA LYS A 249 -17.74 -35.24 31.20
C LYS A 249 -17.72 -35.26 32.72
N LEU A 250 -18.91 -35.29 33.32
CA LEU A 250 -19.12 -35.73 34.70
C LEU A 250 -18.68 -37.20 34.82
#